data_AF-C9A9Z6-F1
#
_entry.id   AF-C9A9Z6-F1
#
_cell.length_a   1.000
_cell.length_b   1.000
_cell.length_c   1.000
_cell.angle_alpha   90.00
_cell.angle_beta   90.00
_cell.angle_gamma   90.00
#
_symmetry.space_group_name_H-M   'P 1'
#
loop_
_entity.id
_entity.type
_entity.pdbx_description
1 polymer ?
#
loop_
_entity_poly.entity_id
_entity_poly.type
_entity_poly.pdbx_seq_one_letter_code
_entity_poly.pdbx_strand_id
1 'polypeptide(L)'
;MKDAAAAAQEDIESLIAEQLSLESDLASPEIVSRRIVVCETCPLRLNHTCTKCGCFYRFRANLAKKNCPAGMWEQTGQLVK
;
A
#
# COMPACT_ATOMS: atom_id res chain seq x y z
N MET A 1 -15.67 18.26 18.54
CA MET A 1 -16.04 16.96 17.94
C MET A 1 -15.18 16.65 16.69
N LYS A 2 -13.92 17.07 16.67
CA LYS A 2 -12.85 16.54 15.81
C LYS A 2 -12.01 15.70 16.79
N ASP A 3 -11.73 14.41 16.63
CA ASP A 3 -10.64 13.89 15.80
C ASP A 3 -10.55 12.34 15.90
N ALA A 4 -11.68 11.62 16.00
CA ALA A 4 -11.63 10.14 16.10
C ALA A 4 -11.07 9.48 14.83
N ALA A 5 -11.33 10.06 13.66
CA ALA A 5 -10.84 9.55 12.37
C ALA A 5 -9.33 9.85 12.16
N ALA A 6 -8.81 10.95 12.70
CA ALA A 6 -7.39 11.29 12.60
C ALA A 6 -6.55 10.41 13.55
N ALA A 7 -7.03 10.14 14.76
CA ALA A 7 -6.36 9.23 15.68
C ALA A 7 -6.29 7.78 15.13
N ALA A 8 -7.34 7.31 14.46
CA ALA A 8 -7.33 6.01 13.78
C ALA A 8 -6.40 5.99 12.55
N GLN A 9 -6.20 7.13 11.89
CA GLN A 9 -5.28 7.26 10.75
C GLN A 9 -3.81 7.18 11.20
N GLU A 10 -3.46 7.87 12.29
CA GLU A 10 -2.10 7.86 12.85
C GLU A 10 -1.68 6.46 13.31
N ASP A 11 -2.60 5.70 13.91
CA ASP A 11 -2.34 4.32 14.34
C ASP A 11 -1.98 3.41 13.16
N ILE A 12 -2.71 3.50 12.05
CA ILE A 12 -2.49 2.64 10.87
C ILE A 12 -1.14 2.94 10.19
N GLU A 13 -0.76 4.20 10.04
CA GLU A 13 0.53 4.54 9.43
C GLU A 13 1.71 4.10 10.32
N SER A 14 1.57 4.17 11.66
CA SER A 14 2.57 3.61 12.59
C SER A 14 2.72 2.10 12.41
N LEU A 15 1.60 1.36 12.36
CA LEU A 15 1.62 -0.09 12.14
C LEU A 15 2.27 -0.45 10.79
N ILE A 16 1.99 0.31 9.73
CA ILE A 16 2.61 0.10 8.42
C ILE A 16 4.12 0.37 8.52
N ALA A 17 4.54 1.46 9.17
CA ALA A 17 5.95 1.79 9.31
C ALA A 17 6.72 0.74 10.10
N GLU A 18 6.15 0.24 11.21
CA GLU A 18 6.71 -0.86 12.00
C GLU A 18 6.88 -2.12 11.15
N GLN A 19 5.85 -2.52 10.41
CA GLN A 19 5.94 -3.68 9.52
C GLN A 19 7.01 -3.49 8.44
N LEU A 20 7.08 -2.32 7.81
CA LEU A 20 8.09 -2.02 6.79
C LEU A 20 9.52 -2.01 7.36
N SER A 21 9.71 -1.67 8.64
CA SER A 21 11.03 -1.72 9.29
C SER A 21 11.61 -3.14 9.39
N LEU A 22 10.75 -4.17 9.29
CA LEU A 22 11.13 -5.58 9.32
C LEU A 22 11.44 -6.14 7.91
N GLU A 23 11.11 -5.40 6.86
CA GLU A 23 11.28 -5.84 5.47
C GLU A 23 12.66 -5.42 4.93
N SER A 24 13.33 -6.34 4.26
CA SER A 24 14.69 -6.12 3.71
C SER A 24 14.69 -5.73 2.23
N ASP A 25 13.54 -5.85 1.55
CA ASP A 25 13.43 -5.72 0.10
C ASP A 25 12.21 -4.88 -0.29
N LEU A 26 12.44 -3.57 -0.35
CA LEU A 26 11.42 -2.57 -0.67
C LEU A 26 11.57 -2.07 -2.11
N ALA A 27 10.43 -1.78 -2.74
CA ALA A 27 10.39 -1.13 -4.04
C ALA A 27 10.94 0.31 -3.94
N SER A 28 11.43 0.85 -5.05
CA SER A 28 11.91 2.24 -5.07
C SER A 28 10.77 3.21 -4.75
N PRO A 29 11.06 4.37 -4.13
CA PRO A 29 10.02 5.36 -3.79
C PRO A 29 9.14 5.77 -4.96
N GLU A 30 9.70 5.84 -6.18
CA GLU A 30 8.97 6.18 -7.40
C GLU A 30 7.93 5.10 -7.76
N ILE A 31 8.30 3.83 -7.62
CA ILE A 31 7.38 2.70 -7.86
C ILE A 31 6.29 2.68 -6.78
N VAL A 32 6.66 2.86 -5.52
CA VAL A 32 5.71 2.92 -4.40
C VAL A 32 4.68 4.02 -4.60
N SER A 33 5.15 5.23 -4.94
CA SER A 33 4.27 6.38 -5.20
C SER A 33 3.25 6.08 -6.31
N ARG A 34 3.71 5.52 -7.45
CA ARG A 34 2.82 5.12 -8.56
C ARG A 34 1.79 4.07 -8.14
N ARG A 35 2.20 3.07 -7.37
CA ARG A 35 1.31 2.01 -6.86
C ARG A 35 0.26 2.55 -5.90
N ILE A 36 0.65 3.49 -5.03
CA ILE A 36 -0.25 4.16 -4.07
C ILE A 36 -1.31 4.97 -4.82
N VAL A 37 -0.93 5.78 -5.82
CA VAL A 37 -1.88 6.55 -6.64
C VAL A 37 -2.92 5.65 -7.31
N VAL A 38 -2.50 4.48 -7.81
CA VAL A 38 -3.43 3.47 -8.35
C VAL A 38 -4.37 2.95 -7.26
N CYS A 39 -3.85 2.63 -6.07
CA CYS A 39 -4.67 2.11 -4.97
C CYS A 39 -5.66 3.14 -4.42
N GLU A 40 -5.29 4.42 -4.31
CA GLU A 40 -6.15 5.49 -3.78
C GLU A 40 -7.43 5.67 -4.60
N THR A 41 -7.34 5.42 -5.91
CA THR A 41 -8.46 5.47 -6.88
C THR A 41 -9.09 4.10 -7.19
N CYS A 42 -8.58 3.02 -6.60
CA CYS A 42 -9.01 1.66 -6.91
C CYS A 42 -10.39 1.33 -6.33
N PRO A 43 -11.33 0.78 -7.11
CA PRO A 43 -12.66 0.39 -6.62
C PRO A 43 -12.63 -0.76 -5.60
N LEU A 44 -11.49 -1.45 -5.50
CA LEU A 44 -11.26 -2.55 -4.57
C LEU A 44 -10.57 -2.08 -3.28
N ARG A 45 -10.37 -0.78 -3.10
CA ARG A 45 -9.89 -0.21 -1.83
C ARG A 45 -11.06 -0.01 -0.88
N LEU A 46 -10.93 -0.52 0.34
CA LEU A 46 -11.81 -0.22 1.46
C LEU A 46 -10.96 0.42 2.56
N ASN A 47 -11.09 1.75 2.71
CA ASN A 47 -10.26 2.56 3.61
C ASN A 47 -8.75 2.33 3.35
N HIS A 48 -8.02 1.76 4.31
CA HIS A 48 -6.59 1.47 4.22
C HIS A 48 -6.28 0.09 3.63
N THR A 49 -7.31 -0.73 3.42
CA THR A 49 -7.16 -2.14 3.04
C THR A 49 -7.56 -2.39 1.59
N CYS A 50 -6.93 -3.38 0.97
CA CYS A 50 -7.36 -3.89 -0.33
C CYS A 50 -8.30 -5.09 -0.12
N THR A 51 -9.49 -5.07 -0.72
CA THR A 51 -10.47 -6.16 -0.59
C THR A 51 -10.06 -7.45 -1.32
N LYS A 52 -9.03 -7.40 -2.18
CA LYS A 52 -8.51 -8.59 -2.87
C LYS A 52 -7.42 -9.34 -2.12
N CYS A 53 -6.60 -8.66 -1.31
CA CYS A 53 -5.52 -9.30 -0.56
C CYS A 53 -5.59 -9.13 0.95
N GLY A 54 -6.50 -8.28 1.47
CA GLY A 54 -6.64 -7.99 2.90
C GLY A 54 -5.53 -7.12 3.50
N CYS A 55 -4.42 -6.88 2.79
CA CYS A 55 -3.32 -6.05 3.30
C CYS A 55 -3.69 -4.56 3.35
N PHE A 56 -2.97 -3.81 4.18
CA PHE A 56 -2.86 -2.36 3.98
C PHE A 56 -2.25 -2.07 2.61
N TYR A 57 -2.94 -1.28 1.78
CA TYR A 57 -2.50 -1.08 0.39
C TYR A 57 -1.15 -0.34 0.32
N ARG A 58 -0.89 0.58 1.26
CA ARG A 58 0.38 1.31 1.38
C ARG A 58 1.52 0.37 1.78
N PHE A 59 1.31 -0.53 2.74
CA PHE A 59 2.29 -1.58 3.08
C PHE A 59 2.64 -2.43 1.87
N ARG A 60 1.62 -3.02 1.21
CA ARG A 60 1.87 -3.90 0.06
C ARG A 60 2.54 -3.19 -1.11
N ALA A 61 2.22 -1.91 -1.34
CA ALA A 61 2.83 -1.10 -2.40
C ALA A 61 4.35 -0.97 -2.25
N ASN A 62 4.84 -0.97 -1.00
CA ASN A 62 6.26 -0.91 -0.66
C ASN A 62 7.02 -2.22 -0.91
N LEU A 63 6.35 -3.38 -0.98
CA LEU A 63 7.05 -4.65 -1.13
C LEU A 63 7.54 -4.87 -2.56
N ALA A 64 8.85 -5.02 -2.74
CA ALA A 64 9.46 -5.16 -4.07
C ALA A 64 8.91 -6.37 -4.83
N LYS A 65 8.85 -7.54 -4.19
CA LYS A 65 8.46 -8.80 -4.85
C LYS A 65 6.95 -9.05 -4.90
N LYS A 66 6.12 -8.02 -4.69
CA LYS A 66 4.66 -8.15 -4.75
C LYS A 66 4.07 -7.49 -5.98
N ASN A 67 3.02 -8.11 -6.49
CA ASN A 67 2.15 -7.59 -7.52
C ASN A 67 0.78 -7.19 -6.95
N CYS A 68 0.06 -6.35 -7.70
CA CYS A 68 -1.35 -6.09 -7.45
C CYS A 68 -2.13 -7.40 -7.69
N PRO A 69 -2.93 -7.89 -6.73
CA PRO A 69 -3.76 -9.09 -6.93
C PRO A 69 -4.85 -8.91 -8.00
N ALA A 70 -5.11 -7.68 -8.43
CA ALA A 70 -6.05 -7.34 -9.50
C ALA A 70 -5.36 -6.87 -10.79
N GLY A 71 -4.04 -6.98 -10.92
CA GLY A 71 -3.29 -6.58 -12.14
C GLY A 71 -3.09 -5.07 -12.33
N MET A 72 -3.68 -4.21 -11.51
CA MET A 72 -3.70 -2.75 -11.73
C MET A 72 -2.32 -2.05 -11.66
N TRP A 73 -1.25 -2.75 -11.27
CA TRP A 73 0.11 -2.20 -11.18
C TRP A 73 0.97 -2.46 -12.42
N GLU A 74 0.45 -3.12 -13.46
CA GLU A 74 1.23 -3.42 -14.68
C GLU A 74 1.88 -2.17 -15.29
N GLN A 75 1.22 -1.02 -15.18
CA GLN A 75 1.69 0.27 -15.68
C GLN A 75 2.69 1.01 -14.75
N THR A 76 2.98 0.50 -13.55
CA THR A 76 3.83 1.24 -12.59
C THR A 76 5.33 1.09 -12.89
N GLY A 77 5.70 0.20 -13.82
CA GLY A 77 7.09 0.02 -14.28
C GLY A 77 7.88 -1.03 -13.52
N GLN A 78 7.23 -1.88 -12.71
CA GLN A 78 7.91 -2.98 -12.03
C GLN A 78 7.73 -4.29 -12.80
N LEU A 79 8.83 -4.78 -13.38
CA LEU A 79 8.93 -6.13 -13.92
C LEU A 79 9.16 -7.09 -12.76
N VAL A 80 8.09 -7.60 -12.16
CA VAL A 80 8.22 -8.75 -11.25
C VAL A 80 8.36 -9.98 -12.13
N LYS A 81 9.61 -10.46 -12.30
CA LYS A 81 9.91 -11.78 -12.86
C LYS A 81 9.67 -12.85 -11.81
#